data_AF-A0A401REW0-F1
#
_entry.id   AF-A0A401REW0-F1
#
_cell.length_a   1.000
_cell.length_b   1.000
_cell.length_c   1.000
_cell.angle_alpha   90.00
_cell.angle_beta   90.00
_cell.angle_gamma   90.00
#
_symmetry.space_group_name_H-M   'P 1'
#
loop_
_entity.id
_entity.type
_entity.pdbx_description
1 polymer ?
#
loop_
_entity_poly.entity_id
_entity_poly.type
_entity_poly.pdbx_seq_one_letter_code
_entity_poly.pdbx_strand_id
1 'polypeptide(L)'
;VLKYEQYLDNPLGRFLLKKALTNQRIGHFFFWHLKSEMHNKTVSQRFGLLLESFCRACGMYLKHLIRQVEAMEKLINLTDILKQEKKDETQKMQMKFLVEQMSRPDYMEALQGFICPLNPVHQLGNLRLEECRIMSSAKRPLWLNWENPDIMSELLFTNNE
;
A
#
# COMPACT_ATOMS: atom_id res chain seq x y z
N VAL A 1 19.05 11.59 -0.49
CA VAL A 1 19.53 12.96 -0.81
C VAL A 1 18.80 14.03 0.00
N LEU A 2 17.45 14.11 -0.03
CA LEU A 2 16.69 15.10 0.76
C LEU A 2 17.01 15.14 2.27
N LYS A 3 17.48 14.03 2.85
CA LYS A 3 17.90 13.95 4.26
C LYS A 3 19.15 14.78 4.58
N TYR A 4 19.95 15.13 3.58
CA TYR A 4 21.20 15.86 3.71
C TYR A 4 21.07 17.35 3.39
N GLU A 5 19.88 17.80 2.98
CA GLU A 5 19.61 19.21 2.70
C GLU A 5 19.62 20.01 4.00
N GLN A 6 20.29 21.17 4.02
CA GLN A 6 20.41 21.99 5.23
C GLN A 6 19.07 22.58 5.67
N TYR A 7 18.27 23.06 4.71
CA TYR A 7 17.01 23.75 4.97
C TYR A 7 15.82 22.97 4.41
N LEU A 8 14.64 23.16 5.02
CA LEU A 8 13.39 22.54 4.58
C LEU A 8 13.02 22.98 3.17
N ASP A 9 13.09 24.27 2.92
CA ASP A 9 12.92 24.87 1.60
C ASP A 9 14.27 24.89 0.87
N ASN A 10 14.35 24.13 -0.22
CA ASN A 10 15.54 24.02 -1.05
C ASN A 10 15.15 23.68 -2.50
N PRO A 11 16.03 23.94 -3.48
CA PRO A 11 15.74 23.69 -4.90
C PRO A 11 15.37 22.25 -5.21
N LEU A 12 16.00 21.27 -4.54
CA LEU A 12 15.75 19.85 -4.76
C LEU A 12 14.32 19.47 -4.31
N GLY A 13 13.91 19.88 -3.12
CA GLY A 13 12.56 19.65 -2.60
C GLY A 13 11.49 20.27 -3.50
N ARG A 14 11.69 21.52 -3.95
CA ARG A 14 10.80 22.20 -4.91
C ARG A 14 10.73 21.47 -6.25
N PHE A 15 11.88 21.03 -6.77
CA PHE A 15 11.96 20.29 -8.03
C PHE A 15 11.19 18.96 -7.95
N LEU A 16 11.43 18.17 -6.91
CA LEU A 16 10.78 16.88 -6.71
C LEU A 16 9.27 17.06 -6.54
N LEU A 17 8.83 18.02 -5.73
CA LEU A 17 7.42 18.32 -5.54
C LEU A 17 6.75 18.75 -6.87
N LYS A 18 7.40 19.64 -7.65
CA LYS A 18 6.88 20.06 -8.96
C LYS A 18 6.74 18.88 -9.91
N LYS A 19 7.70 17.97 -9.96
CA LYS A 19 7.63 16.77 -10.80
C LYS A 19 6.56 15.78 -10.32
N ALA A 20 6.44 15.59 -9.01
CA ALA A 20 5.41 14.76 -8.40
C ALA A 20 3.99 15.26 -8.72
N LEU A 21 3.78 16.58 -8.73
CA LEU A 21 2.48 17.18 -9.04
C LEU A 21 2.15 17.23 -10.53
N THR A 22 3.16 17.19 -11.41
CA THR A 22 2.95 17.24 -12.87
C THR A 22 2.91 15.85 -13.53
N ASN A 23 3.33 14.81 -12.81
CA ASN A 23 3.27 13.43 -13.29
C ASN A 23 2.80 12.52 -12.16
N GLN A 24 1.59 11.97 -12.30
CA GLN A 24 0.95 11.14 -11.27
C GLN A 24 1.77 9.90 -10.90
N ARG A 25 2.48 9.27 -11.85
CA ARG A 25 3.34 8.11 -11.56
C ARG A 25 4.51 8.51 -10.66
N ILE A 26 5.14 9.66 -10.92
CA ILE A 26 6.17 10.20 -10.04
C ILE A 26 5.56 10.56 -8.68
N GLY A 27 4.41 11.22 -8.67
CA GLY A 27 3.70 11.60 -7.44
C GLY A 27 3.33 10.42 -6.55
N HIS A 28 2.91 9.32 -7.16
CA HIS A 28 2.61 8.06 -6.47
C HIS A 28 3.81 7.53 -5.69
N PHE A 29 4.95 7.36 -6.35
CA PHE A 29 6.14 6.85 -5.68
C PHE A 29 6.76 7.89 -4.73
N PHE A 30 6.68 9.18 -5.07
CA PHE A 30 7.07 10.26 -4.16
C PHE A 30 6.32 10.17 -2.83
N PHE A 31 4.99 10.00 -2.86
CA PHE A 31 4.19 9.80 -1.66
C PHE A 31 4.65 8.58 -0.85
N TRP A 32 4.74 7.40 -1.48
CA TRP A 32 5.06 6.17 -0.77
C TRP A 32 6.50 6.12 -0.23
N HIS A 33 7.47 6.70 -0.94
CA HIS A 33 8.85 6.81 -0.45
C HIS A 33 8.99 7.73 0.76
N LEU A 34 8.22 8.82 0.83
CA LEU A 34 8.21 9.69 2.01
C LEU A 34 7.40 9.07 3.15
N LYS A 35 6.22 8.51 2.85
CA LYS A 35 5.30 7.93 3.83
C LYS A 35 5.92 6.76 4.60
N SER A 36 6.71 5.92 3.93
CA SER A 36 7.35 4.76 4.55
C SER A 36 8.36 5.15 5.64
N GLU A 37 8.94 6.35 5.57
CA GLU A 37 9.92 6.85 6.52
C GLU A 37 9.34 7.75 7.62
N MET A 38 8.02 7.93 7.68
CA MET A 38 7.38 8.81 8.67
C MET A 38 7.57 8.35 10.13
N HIS A 39 7.89 7.07 10.36
CA HIS A 39 8.25 6.55 11.67
C HIS A 39 9.61 7.08 12.18
N ASN A 40 10.48 7.54 11.29
CA ASN A 40 11.80 8.07 11.62
C ASN A 40 11.70 9.55 12.03
N LYS A 41 11.80 9.82 13.33
CA LYS A 41 11.66 11.17 13.91
C LYS A 41 12.61 12.20 13.27
N THR A 42 13.83 11.79 12.91
CA THR A 42 14.86 12.68 12.33
C THR A 42 14.45 13.29 10.99
N VAL A 43 13.61 12.60 10.20
CA VAL A 43 13.17 13.07 8.87
C VAL A 43 11.68 13.38 8.82
N SER A 44 10.92 12.95 9.83
CA SER A 44 9.46 13.03 9.88
C SER A 44 8.90 14.44 9.64
N GLN A 45 9.52 15.49 10.21
CA GLN A 45 9.07 16.86 10.00
C GLN A 45 9.23 17.30 8.55
N ARG A 46 10.42 17.07 7.95
CA ARG A 46 10.71 17.43 6.56
C ARG A 46 9.81 16.66 5.58
N PHE A 47 9.70 15.35 5.77
CA PHE A 47 8.90 14.50 4.89
C PHE A 47 7.41 14.76 5.09
N GLY A 48 6.97 15.04 6.31
CA GLY A 48 5.60 15.45 6.62
C GLY A 48 5.19 16.74 5.91
N LEU A 49 6.01 17.78 5.94
CA LEU A 49 5.73 19.06 5.25
C LEU A 49 5.70 18.89 3.71
N LEU A 50 6.57 18.05 3.16
CA LEU A 50 6.55 17.72 1.72
C LEU A 50 5.30 16.92 1.34
N LEU A 51 4.91 15.93 2.15
CA LEU A 51 3.68 15.17 1.97
C LEU A 51 2.44 16.05 2.07
N GLU A 52 2.40 16.94 3.06
CA GLU A 52 1.30 17.90 3.23
C GLU A 52 1.16 18.78 1.98
N SER A 53 2.27 19.37 1.52
CA SER A 53 2.29 20.22 0.31
C SER A 53 1.83 19.45 -0.92
N PHE A 54 2.24 18.19 -1.07
CA PHE A 54 1.80 17.32 -2.15
C PHE A 54 0.31 16.99 -2.07
N CYS A 55 -0.18 16.55 -0.91
CA CYS A 55 -1.59 16.18 -0.69
C CYS A 55 -2.55 17.37 -0.89
N ARG A 56 -2.10 18.60 -0.58
CA ARG A 56 -2.88 19.82 -0.87
C ARG A 56 -3.06 20.09 -2.36
N ALA A 57 -2.19 19.56 -3.24
CA ALA A 57 -2.15 19.90 -4.66
C ALA A 57 -2.32 18.71 -5.63
N CYS A 58 -2.29 17.45 -5.16
CA CYS A 58 -2.41 16.26 -6.03
C CYS A 58 -3.84 15.96 -6.52
N GLY A 59 -4.81 16.79 -6.14
CA GLY A 59 -6.19 16.73 -6.65
C GLY A 59 -6.93 15.46 -6.24
N MET A 60 -7.69 14.88 -7.17
CA MET A 60 -8.48 13.67 -6.91
C MET A 60 -7.63 12.45 -6.56
N TYR A 61 -6.34 12.45 -6.92
CA TYR A 61 -5.44 11.34 -6.62
C TYR A 61 -5.30 11.08 -5.12
N LEU A 62 -5.52 12.10 -4.28
CA LEU A 62 -5.56 11.97 -2.83
C LEU A 62 -6.54 10.88 -2.36
N LYS A 63 -7.71 10.77 -3.00
CA LYS A 63 -8.72 9.75 -2.64
C LYS A 63 -8.20 8.33 -2.87
N HIS A 64 -7.45 8.12 -3.95
CA HIS A 64 -6.83 6.81 -4.23
C HIS A 64 -5.72 6.49 -3.21
N LEU A 65 -4.92 7.49 -2.83
CA LEU A 65 -3.89 7.32 -1.80
C LEU A 65 -4.49 6.98 -0.44
N ILE A 66 -5.59 7.63 -0.05
CA ILE A 66 -6.31 7.31 1.20
C ILE A 66 -6.76 5.85 1.21
N ARG A 67 -7.42 5.39 0.12
CA ARG A 67 -7.84 3.97 0.02
C ARG A 67 -6.68 3.00 0.09
N GLN A 68 -5.54 3.33 -0.52
CA GLN A 68 -4.33 2.50 -0.39
C GLN A 68 -3.80 2.47 1.05
N VAL A 69 -3.80 3.61 1.75
CA VAL A 69 -3.35 3.68 3.15
C VAL A 69 -4.27 2.85 4.05
N GLU A 70 -5.58 2.96 3.90
CA GLU A 70 -6.56 2.15 4.64
C GLU A 70 -6.35 0.65 4.40
N ALA A 71 -6.16 0.24 3.15
CA ALA A 71 -5.84 -1.14 2.80
C ALA A 71 -4.55 -1.62 3.50
N MET A 72 -3.48 -0.82 3.49
CA MET A 72 -2.23 -1.16 4.15
C MET A 72 -2.39 -1.25 5.66
N GLU A 73 -3.16 -0.36 6.30
CA GLU A 73 -3.42 -0.39 7.73
C GLU A 73 -4.17 -1.68 8.15
N LYS A 74 -5.17 -2.10 7.38
CA LYS A 74 -5.85 -3.39 7.59
C LYS A 74 -4.88 -4.58 7.50
N LEU A 75 -4.01 -4.60 6.48
CA LEU A 75 -3.02 -5.66 6.33
C LEU A 75 -1.97 -5.67 7.45
N ILE A 76 -1.48 -4.50 7.87
CA ILE A 76 -0.53 -4.38 8.98
C ILE A 76 -1.16 -4.96 10.25
N ASN A 77 -2.34 -4.48 10.63
CA ASN A 77 -3.05 -4.94 11.85
C ASN A 77 -3.29 -6.45 11.83
N LEU A 78 -3.77 -6.98 10.69
CA LEU A 78 -3.98 -8.41 10.50
C LEU A 78 -2.69 -9.22 10.68
N THR A 79 -1.59 -8.77 10.08
CA THR A 79 -0.30 -9.45 10.23
C THR A 79 0.28 -9.35 11.64
N ASP A 80 0.02 -8.26 12.35
CA ASP A 80 0.49 -8.08 13.72
C ASP A 80 -0.25 -9.02 14.68
N ILE A 81 -1.57 -9.16 14.56
CA ILE A 81 -2.35 -10.14 15.33
C ILE A 81 -1.85 -11.56 15.03
N LEU A 82 -1.61 -11.88 13.76
CA LEU A 82 -1.07 -13.19 13.35
C LEU A 82 0.32 -13.50 13.93
N LYS A 83 1.18 -12.48 14.06
CA LYS A 83 2.55 -12.61 14.58
C LYS A 83 2.64 -12.59 16.10
N GLN A 84 1.69 -11.94 16.78
CA GLN A 84 1.72 -11.73 18.23
C GLN A 84 0.79 -12.71 18.95
N GLU A 85 -0.49 -12.68 18.62
CA GLU A 85 -1.53 -13.43 19.35
C GLU A 85 -1.70 -14.86 18.83
N LYS A 86 -1.55 -15.05 17.52
CA LYS A 86 -1.79 -16.34 16.85
C LYS A 86 -0.52 -17.09 16.48
N LYS A 87 0.63 -16.68 17.02
CA LYS A 87 1.95 -17.19 16.64
C LYS A 87 2.08 -18.71 16.80
N ASP A 88 1.63 -19.23 17.94
CA ASP A 88 1.84 -20.63 18.32
C ASP A 88 0.69 -21.54 17.89
N GLU A 89 -0.35 -20.98 17.25
CA GLU A 89 -1.45 -21.76 16.69
C GLU A 89 -1.00 -22.54 15.44
N THR A 90 -1.74 -23.62 15.16
CA THR A 90 -1.53 -24.41 13.94
C THR A 90 -1.84 -23.57 12.69
N GLN A 91 -1.19 -23.89 11.57
CA GLN A 91 -1.45 -23.21 10.29
C GLN A 91 -2.93 -23.25 9.89
N LYS A 92 -3.65 -24.34 10.21
CA LYS A 92 -5.08 -24.48 9.96
C LYS A 92 -5.90 -23.45 10.73
N MET A 93 -5.59 -23.21 12.00
CA MET A 93 -6.28 -22.21 12.83
C MET A 93 -5.96 -20.79 12.37
N GLN A 94 -4.70 -20.50 12.03
CA GLN A 94 -4.30 -19.20 11.48
C GLN A 94 -4.98 -18.90 10.14
N MET A 95 -5.08 -19.90 9.26
CA MET A 95 -5.80 -19.78 7.99
C MET A 95 -7.29 -19.54 8.21
N LYS A 96 -7.91 -20.26 9.16
CA LYS A 96 -9.32 -20.02 9.54
C LYS A 96 -9.52 -18.59 10.03
N PHE A 97 -8.66 -18.10 10.92
CA PHE A 97 -8.68 -16.73 11.40
C PHE A 97 -8.50 -15.71 10.28
N LEU A 98 -7.54 -15.94 9.37
CA LEU A 98 -7.30 -15.08 8.21
C LEU A 98 -8.58 -14.90 7.38
N VAL A 99 -9.20 -16.02 6.98
CA VAL A 99 -10.44 -16.00 6.18
C VAL A 99 -11.56 -15.32 6.94
N GLU A 100 -11.75 -15.61 8.23
CA GLU A 100 -12.79 -14.98 9.06
C GLU A 100 -12.60 -13.47 9.17
N GLN A 101 -11.37 -12.99 9.42
CA GLN A 101 -11.10 -11.55 9.52
C GLN A 101 -11.24 -10.84 8.17
N MET A 102 -10.69 -11.42 7.10
CA MET A 102 -10.74 -10.79 5.78
C MET A 102 -12.16 -10.80 5.19
N SER A 103 -13.04 -11.71 5.63
CA SER A 103 -14.46 -11.73 5.23
C SER A 103 -15.31 -10.67 5.94
N ARG A 104 -14.76 -9.95 6.94
CA ARG A 104 -15.51 -8.89 7.62
C ARG A 104 -15.79 -7.73 6.66
N PRO A 105 -16.96 -7.06 6.76
CA PRO A 105 -17.32 -5.97 5.85
C PRO A 105 -16.27 -4.86 5.79
N ASP A 106 -15.69 -4.50 6.93
CA ASP A 106 -14.68 -3.44 7.03
C ASP A 106 -13.34 -3.80 6.38
N TYR A 107 -13.01 -5.09 6.28
CA TYR A 107 -11.85 -5.57 5.53
C TYR A 107 -12.15 -5.71 4.05
N MET A 108 -13.32 -6.25 3.70
CA MET A 108 -13.76 -6.40 2.31
C MET A 108 -13.85 -5.06 1.59
N GLU A 109 -14.36 -4.01 2.25
CA GLU A 109 -14.44 -2.67 1.68
C GLU A 109 -13.05 -2.04 1.45
N ALA A 110 -12.15 -2.18 2.43
CA ALA A 110 -10.82 -1.59 2.37
C ALA A 110 -9.87 -2.32 1.41
N LEU A 111 -9.96 -3.65 1.31
CA LEU A 111 -9.03 -4.48 0.56
C LEU A 111 -9.48 -4.76 -0.88
N GLN A 112 -10.51 -4.11 -1.41
CA GLN A 112 -11.00 -4.37 -2.78
C GLN A 112 -11.23 -3.09 -3.56
N GLY A 113 -11.07 -3.15 -4.88
CA GLY A 113 -11.35 -2.05 -5.80
C GLY A 113 -10.43 -0.84 -5.61
N PHE A 114 -9.14 -1.04 -5.35
CA PHE A 114 -8.17 0.05 -5.15
C PHE A 114 -6.95 -0.07 -6.06
N ILE A 115 -6.21 1.02 -6.25
CA ILE A 115 -5.02 1.04 -7.11
C ILE A 115 -3.85 0.36 -6.40
N CYS A 116 -3.11 -0.52 -7.08
CA CYS A 116 -1.96 -1.20 -6.52
C CYS A 116 -0.84 -0.22 -6.12
N PRO A 117 -0.36 -0.22 -4.85
CA PRO A 117 0.74 0.63 -4.42
C PRO A 117 2.08 0.34 -5.12
N LEU A 118 2.29 -0.88 -5.62
CA LEU A 118 3.53 -1.26 -6.32
C LEU A 118 3.55 -0.74 -7.77
N ASN A 119 2.40 -0.71 -8.43
CA ASN A 119 2.26 -0.18 -9.78
C ASN A 119 0.89 0.49 -9.94
N PRO A 120 0.81 1.83 -10.03
CA PRO A 120 -0.46 2.55 -10.07
C PRO A 120 -1.25 2.35 -11.37
N VAL A 121 -0.70 1.63 -12.36
CA VAL A 121 -1.43 1.21 -13.56
C VAL A 121 -2.37 0.04 -13.26
N HIS A 122 -2.06 -0.78 -12.25
CA HIS A 122 -2.86 -1.96 -11.92
C HIS A 122 -3.95 -1.61 -10.91
N GLN A 123 -5.17 -2.07 -11.20
CA GLN A 123 -6.28 -2.04 -10.26
C GLN A 123 -6.41 -3.41 -9.60
N LEU A 124 -6.59 -3.41 -8.28
CA LEU A 124 -6.87 -4.59 -7.49
C LEU A 124 -8.38 -4.64 -7.30
N GLY A 125 -9.05 -5.56 -8.01
CA GLY A 125 -10.49 -5.72 -8.02
C GLY A 125 -11.01 -6.47 -6.79
N ASN A 126 -11.83 -7.49 -7.01
CA ASN A 126 -12.33 -8.32 -5.92
C ASN A 126 -11.21 -9.21 -5.37
N LEU A 127 -11.27 -9.52 -4.08
CA LEU A 127 -10.29 -10.36 -3.42
C LEU A 127 -10.69 -11.84 -3.56
N ARG A 128 -9.80 -12.67 -4.10
CA ARG A 128 -9.97 -14.14 -4.20
C ARG A 128 -9.54 -14.79 -2.88
N LEU A 129 -10.43 -14.80 -1.88
CA LEU A 129 -10.14 -15.29 -0.53
C LEU A 129 -9.67 -16.75 -0.52
N GLU A 130 -10.22 -17.58 -1.41
CA GLU A 130 -9.88 -18.98 -1.62
C GLU A 130 -8.42 -19.20 -2.06
N GLU A 131 -7.80 -18.21 -2.69
CA GLU A 131 -6.39 -18.24 -3.13
C GLU A 131 -5.45 -17.51 -2.17
N CYS A 132 -6.00 -16.78 -1.19
CA CYS A 132 -5.22 -16.08 -0.18
C CYS A 132 -4.65 -17.07 0.85
N ARG A 133 -3.38 -16.90 1.25
CA ARG A 133 -2.72 -17.80 2.20
C ARG A 133 -1.61 -17.14 3.01
N ILE A 134 -1.33 -17.69 4.18
CA ILE A 134 -0.16 -17.34 4.99
C ILE A 134 1.01 -18.22 4.53
N MET A 135 2.10 -17.61 4.08
CA MET A 135 3.29 -18.36 3.67
C MET A 135 4.04 -18.92 4.88
N SER A 136 4.73 -20.04 4.70
CA SER A 136 5.43 -20.79 5.76
C SER A 136 6.75 -20.19 6.23
N SER A 137 7.19 -19.06 5.68
CA SER A 137 8.46 -18.44 6.06
C SER A 137 8.42 -17.81 7.46
N ALA A 138 9.59 -17.56 8.06
CA ALA A 138 9.70 -17.08 9.44
C ALA A 138 8.95 -15.77 9.72
N LYS A 139 8.81 -14.89 8.72
CA LYS A 139 8.07 -13.62 8.84
C LYS A 139 6.59 -13.73 8.46
N ARG A 140 6.15 -14.90 8.01
CA ARG A 140 4.77 -15.24 7.64
C ARG A 140 4.09 -14.17 6.76
N PRO A 141 4.66 -13.86 5.58
CA PRO A 141 4.03 -12.91 4.67
C PRO A 141 2.68 -13.46 4.18
N LEU A 142 1.75 -12.54 3.93
CA LEU A 142 0.47 -12.84 3.31
C LEU A 142 0.65 -12.93 1.80
N TRP A 143 0.16 -14.03 1.23
CA TRP A 143 -0.09 -14.16 -0.19
C TRP A 143 -1.53 -13.76 -0.45
N LEU A 144 -1.71 -12.72 -1.25
CA LEU A 144 -3.01 -12.12 -1.53
C LEU A 144 -3.24 -12.15 -3.05
N ASN A 145 -4.44 -12.55 -3.46
CA ASN A 145 -4.81 -12.59 -4.87
C ASN A 145 -6.07 -11.75 -5.11
N TRP A 146 -6.01 -10.91 -6.14
CA TRP A 146 -7.10 -10.05 -6.57
C TRP A 146 -7.43 -10.31 -8.02
N GLU A 147 -8.71 -10.20 -8.36
CA GLU A 147 -9.17 -10.11 -9.74
C GLU A 147 -8.64 -8.83 -10.38
N ASN A 148 -8.28 -8.90 -11.66
CA ASN A 148 -8.04 -7.72 -12.46
C ASN A 148 -9.38 -7.25 -13.04
N PRO A 149 -9.89 -6.05 -12.68
CA PRO A 149 -11.18 -5.57 -13.16
C PRO A 149 -11.15 -5.06 -14.61
N ASP A 150 -9.99 -5.08 -15.27
CA ASP A 150 -9.87 -4.68 -16.67
C ASP A 150 -10.65 -5.61 -17.61
N ILE A 151 -11.35 -5.03 -18.59
CA ILE A 151 -12.18 -5.74 -19.57
C ILE A 151 -11.32 -6.69 -20.42
N MET A 152 -10.05 -6.35 -20.63
CA MET A 152 -9.08 -7.13 -21.39
C MET A 152 -8.09 -7.88 -20.47
N SER A 153 -8.47 -8.12 -19.21
CA SER A 153 -7.62 -8.79 -18.23
C SER A 153 -7.06 -10.14 -18.69
N GLU A 154 -7.84 -10.92 -19.43
CA GLU A 154 -7.43 -12.20 -20.00
C GLU A 154 -6.29 -12.06 -21.03
N LEU A 155 -6.20 -10.93 -21.73
CA LEU A 155 -5.16 -10.66 -22.73
C LEU A 155 -3.85 -10.18 -22.12
N LEU A 156 -3.86 -9.70 -20.87
CA LEU A 156 -2.67 -9.12 -20.22
C LEU A 156 -1.71 -10.19 -19.68
N PHE A 157 -2.15 -11.45 -19.53
CA PHE A 157 -1.38 -12.50 -18.87
C PHE A 157 -1.10 -13.73 -19.75
N THR A 158 -1.29 -13.65 -21.07
CA THR A 158 -1.08 -14.79 -21.99
C THR A 158 0.39 -15.21 -22.18
N ASN A 159 1.37 -14.56 -21.53
CA ASN A 159 2.80 -14.75 -21.81
C ASN A 159 3.61 -15.25 -20.60
N ASN A 160 3.12 -16.22 -19.82
CA ASN A 160 3.93 -16.91 -18.81
C ASN A 160 3.51 -18.39 -18.64
N GLU A 161 3.38 -19.12 -19.75
CA GLU A 161 3.55 -20.59 -19.76
C GLU A 161 4.99 -20.96 -20.08
#